data_AF-A0A930DI76-F1
#
_entry.id   AF-A0A930DI76-F1
#
_cell.length_a   1.000
_cell.length_b   1.000
_cell.length_c   1.000
_cell.angle_alpha   90.00
_cell.angle_beta   90.00
_cell.angle_gamma   90.00
#
_symmetry.space_group_name_H-M   'P 1'
#
loop_
_entity.id
_entity.type
_entity.pdbx_description
1 polymer ?
#
loop_
_entity_poly.entity_id
_entity_poly.type
_entity_poly.pdbx_seq_one_letter_code
_entity_poly.pdbx_strand_id
1 'polypeptide(L)'
;MKISSDYTSNRAWLRDVVGNQPMILRSVSALEYLQLFVGYFSENKVEVYALEESSEENIRCYIIEDLEAIEYIRFENVLCSSPSQAVNDMLSDFEHSDETALVEALSKYYYSHEESFSGLNIKKENQKRFEELKDWAINYFEVG
;
A
#
# COMPACT_ATOMS: atom_id res chain seq x y z
N MET A 1 20.42 7.13 5.81
CA MET A 1 19.09 6.77 5.26
C MET A 1 18.88 5.28 5.49
N LYS A 2 17.78 4.87 6.13
CA LYS A 2 17.47 3.45 6.39
C LYS A 2 16.95 2.79 5.11
N ILE A 3 17.52 1.66 4.70
CA ILE A 3 17.08 0.91 3.50
C ILE A 3 16.53 -0.48 3.89
N SER A 4 15.62 -1.04 3.09
CA SER A 4 14.90 -2.26 3.43
C SER A 4 15.80 -3.48 3.62
N SER A 5 16.90 -3.55 2.87
CA SER A 5 17.87 -4.65 2.91
C SER A 5 18.72 -4.71 4.18
N ASP A 6 18.68 -3.66 5.03
CA ASP A 6 19.30 -3.69 6.36
C ASP A 6 18.45 -4.44 7.40
N TYR A 7 17.24 -4.88 7.04
CA TYR A 7 16.25 -5.48 7.93
C TYR A 7 15.94 -6.92 7.54
N THR A 8 15.43 -7.70 8.50
CA THR A 8 15.03 -9.09 8.27
C THR A 8 13.79 -9.24 7.37
N SER A 9 13.01 -8.17 7.22
CA SER A 9 11.88 -8.09 6.30
C SER A 9 11.53 -6.63 6.04
N ASN A 10 10.90 -6.35 4.90
CA ASN A 10 10.47 -4.99 4.60
C ASN A 10 9.40 -4.49 5.58
N ARG A 11 8.55 -5.38 6.10
CA ARG A 11 7.60 -5.02 7.19
C ARG A 11 8.32 -4.53 8.45
N ALA A 12 9.47 -5.13 8.80
CA ALA A 12 10.28 -4.69 9.93
C ALA A 12 10.90 -3.30 9.67
N TRP A 13 11.39 -3.08 8.44
CA TRP A 13 11.90 -1.78 8.01
C TRP A 13 10.82 -0.70 8.04
N LEU A 14 9.66 -0.93 7.40
CA LEU A 14 8.53 0.01 7.39
C LEU A 14 8.11 0.39 8.81
N ARG A 15 7.99 -0.60 9.71
CA ARG A 15 7.68 -0.34 11.14
C ARG A 15 8.74 0.51 11.83
N ASP A 16 10.02 0.30 11.55
CA ASP A 16 11.10 1.10 12.15
C ASP A 16 11.15 2.53 11.59
N VAL A 17 10.71 2.73 10.34
CA VAL A 17 10.64 4.06 9.72
C VAL A 17 9.45 4.86 10.27
N VAL A 18 8.25 4.29 10.33
CA VAL A 18 7.02 5.07 10.65
C VAL A 18 6.46 4.83 12.06
N GLY A 19 6.99 3.85 12.80
CA GLY A 19 6.45 3.44 14.09
C GLY A 19 6.41 4.58 15.11
N ASN A 20 5.28 4.70 15.80
CA ASN A 20 4.97 5.77 16.77
C ASN A 20 4.89 7.18 16.20
N GLN A 21 4.90 7.35 14.87
CA GLN A 21 4.73 8.66 14.23
C GLN A 21 3.26 8.90 13.84
N PRO A 22 2.78 10.16 13.84
CA PRO A 22 1.42 10.51 13.44
C PRO A 22 1.29 10.51 11.91
N MET A 23 1.43 9.33 11.31
CA MET A 23 1.38 9.13 9.86
C MET A 23 0.83 7.73 9.55
N ILE A 24 0.23 7.58 8.37
CA ILE A 24 -0.41 6.33 7.92
C ILE A 24 0.31 5.85 6.67
N LEU A 25 0.83 4.61 6.66
CA LEU A 25 1.36 4.01 5.43
C LEU A 25 0.28 4.01 4.36
N ARG A 26 0.63 4.45 3.14
CA ARG A 26 -0.29 4.53 2.00
C ARG A 26 0.24 3.80 0.78
N SER A 27 -0.59 3.69 -0.26
CA SER A 27 -0.13 3.26 -1.59
C SER A 27 0.65 1.92 -1.51
N VAL A 28 1.73 1.78 -2.27
CA VAL A 28 2.56 0.56 -2.30
C VAL A 28 3.16 0.20 -0.94
N SER A 29 3.60 1.17 -0.13
CA SER A 29 4.14 0.88 1.20
C SER A 29 3.10 0.26 2.14
N ALA A 30 1.82 0.62 1.98
CA ALA A 30 0.73 -0.05 2.69
C ALA A 30 0.47 -1.47 2.17
N LEU A 31 0.42 -1.65 0.84
CA LEU A 31 0.24 -2.98 0.23
C LEU A 31 1.31 -3.97 0.68
N GLU A 32 2.55 -3.49 0.79
CA GLU A 32 3.69 -4.24 1.27
C GLU A 32 3.61 -4.56 2.77
N TYR A 33 3.25 -3.59 3.60
CA TYR A 33 3.05 -3.82 5.03
C TYR A 33 1.93 -4.83 5.32
N LEU A 34 0.87 -4.79 4.51
CA LEU A 34 -0.25 -5.73 4.52
C LEU A 34 0.10 -7.10 3.91
N GLN A 35 1.32 -7.27 3.39
CA GLN A 35 1.79 -8.49 2.71
C GLN A 35 1.03 -8.84 1.42
N LEU A 36 0.29 -7.87 0.86
CA LEU A 36 -0.36 -8.00 -0.45
C LEU A 36 0.66 -7.83 -1.59
N PHE A 37 1.74 -7.09 -1.35
CA PHE A 37 2.87 -6.99 -2.26
C PHE A 37 4.15 -7.50 -1.57
N VAL A 38 5.02 -8.20 -2.29
CA VAL A 38 6.30 -8.70 -1.70
C VAL A 38 7.29 -7.58 -1.37
N GLY A 39 7.12 -6.41 -1.97
CA GLY A 39 8.01 -5.28 -1.80
C GLY A 39 9.15 -5.24 -2.80
N TYR A 40 9.88 -4.14 -2.80
CA TYR A 40 11.02 -3.94 -3.70
C TYR A 40 12.32 -4.38 -3.06
N PHE A 41 13.29 -4.74 -3.90
CA PHE A 41 14.65 -5.00 -3.45
C PHE A 41 15.36 -3.69 -3.08
N SER A 42 15.93 -3.62 -1.88
CA SER A 42 16.69 -2.46 -1.38
C SER A 42 15.92 -1.14 -1.48
N GLU A 43 14.65 -1.16 -1.05
CA GLU A 43 13.79 0.01 -1.03
C GLU A 43 14.29 1.06 -0.03
N ASN A 44 14.10 2.33 -0.36
CA ASN A 44 14.60 3.46 0.42
C ASN A 44 13.60 4.62 0.56
N LYS A 45 12.35 4.42 0.14
CA LYS A 45 11.26 5.39 0.27
C LYS A 45 10.05 4.73 0.89
N VAL A 46 9.43 5.41 1.83
CA VAL A 46 8.17 4.99 2.46
C VAL A 46 7.13 6.05 2.17
N GLU A 47 6.01 5.65 1.60
CA GLU A 47 4.90 6.56 1.31
C GLU A 47 3.92 6.60 2.49
N VAL A 48 3.58 7.82 2.94
CA VAL A 48 2.66 8.02 4.06
C VAL A 48 1.66 9.14 3.81
N TYR A 49 0.47 9.04 4.40
CA TYR A 49 -0.33 10.21 4.75
C TYR A 49 0.24 10.88 6.00
N ALA A 50 0.35 12.21 5.98
CA ALA A 50 0.83 13.00 7.11
C ALA A 50 0.14 14.36 7.16
N LEU A 51 0.19 15.03 8.32
CA LEU A 51 -0.31 16.40 8.49
C LEU A 51 0.74 17.47 8.11
N GLU A 52 2.01 17.08 8.13
CA GLU A 52 3.14 17.93 7.80
C GLU A 52 4.26 17.12 7.12
N GLU A 53 5.17 17.83 6.45
CA GLU A 53 6.32 17.20 5.80
C GLU A 53 7.26 16.57 6.84
N SER A 54 7.84 15.43 6.49
CA SER A 54 8.85 14.79 7.33
C SER A 54 10.23 15.41 7.10
N SER A 55 11.03 15.50 8.16
CA SER A 55 12.46 15.84 8.03
C SER A 55 13.31 14.68 7.50
N GLU A 56 12.75 13.46 7.48
CA GLU A 56 13.44 12.25 7.03
C GLU A 56 13.33 12.11 5.51
N GLU A 57 14.46 12.12 4.81
CA GLU A 57 14.49 12.04 3.34
C GLU A 57 13.89 10.75 2.79
N ASN A 58 13.85 9.65 3.56
CA ASN A 58 13.25 8.39 3.13
C ASN A 58 11.72 8.34 3.31
N ILE A 59 11.08 9.41 3.78
CA ILE A 59 9.62 9.47 3.92
C ILE A 59 9.06 10.42 2.86
N ARG A 60 8.17 9.89 2.01
CA ARG A 60 7.41 10.67 1.04
C ARG A 60 6.02 10.93 1.62
N CYS A 61 5.80 12.17 2.05
CA CYS A 61 4.53 12.57 2.62
C CYS A 61 3.50 12.94 1.53
N TYR A 62 2.27 12.47 1.72
CA TYR A 62 1.08 12.99 1.08
C TYR A 62 0.31 13.79 2.13
N ILE A 63 0.40 15.12 2.05
CA ILE A 63 -0.13 16.02 3.08
C ILE A 63 -1.65 16.09 2.99
N ILE A 64 -2.31 15.84 4.12
CA ILE A 64 -3.76 15.93 4.28
C ILE A 64 -4.11 16.74 5.53
N GLU A 65 -5.39 17.11 5.66
CA GLU A 65 -5.88 17.92 6.78
C GLU A 65 -6.27 17.08 8.00
N ASP A 66 -6.66 15.82 7.81
CA ASP A 66 -7.15 14.94 8.89
C ASP A 66 -6.83 13.46 8.61
N LEU A 67 -6.05 12.84 9.50
CA LEU A 67 -5.69 11.42 9.43
C LEU A 67 -6.88 10.50 9.71
N GLU A 68 -7.87 10.93 10.50
CA GLU A 68 -9.06 10.12 10.79
C GLU A 68 -10.02 10.04 9.60
N ALA A 69 -9.81 10.86 8.56
CA ALA A 69 -10.53 10.75 7.29
C ALA A 69 -10.03 9.59 6.41
N ILE A 70 -8.90 8.96 6.77
CA ILE A 70 -8.33 7.83 6.04
C ILE A 70 -8.81 6.52 6.66
N GLU A 71 -9.24 5.58 5.84
CA GLU A 71 -9.54 4.23 6.33
C GLU A 71 -8.22 3.48 6.60
N TYR A 72 -7.91 3.27 7.88
CA TYR A 72 -6.67 2.62 8.31
C TYR A 72 -6.90 1.48 9.31
N ILE A 73 -5.89 0.63 9.44
CA ILE A 73 -5.76 -0.44 10.41
C ILE A 73 -4.55 -0.13 11.31
N ARG A 74 -4.74 -0.26 12.62
CA ARG A 74 -3.66 -0.09 13.60
C ARG A 74 -2.99 -1.43 13.92
N PHE A 75 -1.69 -1.52 13.65
CA PHE A 75 -0.83 -2.63 14.01
C PHE A 75 0.19 -2.18 15.06
N GLU A 76 -0.10 -2.41 16.34
CA GLU A 76 0.72 -1.91 17.45
C GLU A 76 0.96 -0.39 17.33
N ASN A 77 2.18 0.00 16.96
CA ASN A 77 2.64 1.37 16.79
C ASN A 77 2.62 1.88 15.34
N VAL A 78 2.09 1.11 14.39
CA VAL A 78 2.01 1.48 12.97
C VAL A 78 0.56 1.69 12.57
N LEU A 79 0.29 2.79 11.87
CA LEU A 79 -0.96 2.99 11.15
C LEU A 79 -0.72 2.64 9.67
N CYS A 80 -1.58 1.82 9.12
CA CYS A 80 -1.51 1.40 7.72
C CYS A 80 -2.88 1.57 7.07
N SER A 81 -2.95 2.15 5.88
CA SER A 81 -4.17 2.17 5.08
C SER A 81 -4.77 0.76 5.01
N SER A 82 -6.10 0.65 5.03
CA SER A 82 -6.77 -0.62 4.78
C SER A 82 -6.48 -1.11 3.35
N PRO A 83 -6.74 -2.40 3.03
CA PRO A 83 -6.62 -2.88 1.65
C PRO A 83 -7.42 -2.04 0.65
N SER A 84 -8.66 -1.67 1.00
CA SER A 84 -9.50 -0.80 0.17
C SER A 84 -8.85 0.56 -0.06
N GLN A 85 -8.36 1.21 0.99
CA GLN A 85 -7.73 2.51 0.88
C GLN A 85 -6.44 2.45 0.07
N ALA A 86 -5.53 1.51 0.36
CA ALA A 86 -4.27 1.36 -0.34
C ALA A 86 -4.45 1.08 -1.85
N VAL A 87 -5.43 0.23 -2.21
CA VAL A 87 -5.80 -0.01 -3.61
C VAL A 87 -6.35 1.26 -4.27
N ASN A 88 -7.23 2.00 -3.58
CA ASN A 88 -7.73 3.27 -4.10
C ASN A 88 -6.62 4.31 -4.29
N ASP A 89 -5.61 4.34 -3.42
CA ASP A 89 -4.47 5.25 -3.54
C ASP A 89 -3.70 4.99 -4.84
N MET A 90 -3.39 3.71 -5.10
CA MET A 90 -2.69 3.28 -6.32
C MET A 90 -3.52 3.54 -7.59
N LEU A 91 -4.85 3.36 -7.52
CA LEU A 91 -5.75 3.61 -8.65
C LEU A 91 -5.93 5.10 -8.94
N SER A 92 -5.96 5.95 -7.91
CA SER A 92 -6.15 7.39 -8.07
C SER A 92 -4.88 8.10 -8.59
N ASP A 93 -3.69 7.54 -8.35
CA ASP A 93 -2.41 8.01 -8.91
C ASP A 93 -1.82 7.02 -9.90
N PHE A 94 -2.67 6.38 -10.70
CA PHE A 94 -2.30 5.21 -11.52
C PHE A 94 -1.13 5.47 -12.47
N GLU A 95 -1.06 6.66 -13.07
CA GLU A 95 0.00 7.02 -14.03
C GLU A 95 1.40 7.13 -13.39
N HIS A 96 1.47 7.23 -12.06
CA HIS A 96 2.73 7.25 -11.30
C HIS A 96 2.88 6.06 -10.34
N SER A 97 1.89 5.16 -10.31
CA SER A 97 1.88 3.99 -9.44
C SER A 97 2.45 2.78 -10.18
N ASP A 98 3.05 1.86 -9.41
CA ASP A 98 3.52 0.59 -9.98
C ASP A 98 2.32 -0.33 -10.24
N GLU A 99 1.95 -0.45 -11.51
CA GLU A 99 0.87 -1.32 -11.97
C GLU A 99 1.12 -2.80 -11.60
N THR A 100 2.38 -3.26 -11.67
CA THR A 100 2.72 -4.65 -11.34
C THR A 100 2.51 -4.92 -9.86
N ALA A 101 2.93 -3.99 -8.99
CA ALA A 101 2.69 -4.09 -7.56
C ALA A 101 1.19 -4.10 -7.22
N LEU A 102 0.39 -3.27 -7.92
CA LEU A 102 -1.05 -3.25 -7.75
C LEU A 102 -1.72 -4.56 -8.20
N VAL A 103 -1.33 -5.09 -9.37
CA VAL A 103 -1.88 -6.36 -9.88
C VAL A 103 -1.52 -7.54 -8.97
N GLU A 104 -0.27 -7.61 -8.48
CA GLU A 104 0.14 -8.62 -7.50
C GLU A 104 -0.70 -8.51 -6.22
N ALA A 105 -0.89 -7.28 -5.71
CA ALA A 105 -1.68 -7.04 -4.50
C ALA A 105 -3.14 -7.47 -4.65
N LEU A 106 -3.76 -7.14 -5.79
CA LEU A 106 -5.10 -7.60 -6.13
C LEU A 106 -5.15 -9.14 -6.24
N SER A 107 -4.14 -9.75 -6.84
CA SER A 107 -4.06 -11.21 -6.97
C SER A 107 -3.99 -11.89 -5.61
N LYS A 108 -3.06 -11.45 -4.74
CA LYS A 108 -2.95 -11.99 -3.37
C LYS A 108 -4.20 -11.74 -2.56
N TYR A 109 -4.84 -10.58 -2.71
CA TYR A 109 -6.11 -10.31 -2.05
C TYR A 109 -7.18 -11.33 -2.50
N TYR A 110 -7.37 -11.49 -3.81
CA TYR A 110 -8.36 -12.42 -4.38
C TYR A 110 -8.20 -13.84 -3.85
N TYR A 111 -7.00 -14.40 -3.93
CA TYR A 111 -6.74 -15.78 -3.49
C TYR A 111 -6.76 -15.96 -1.96
N SER A 112 -6.53 -14.91 -1.18
CA SER A 112 -6.70 -14.95 0.28
C SER A 112 -8.13 -14.69 0.76
N HIS A 113 -9.04 -14.29 -0.14
CA HIS A 113 -10.42 -13.92 0.16
C HIS A 113 -11.43 -14.73 -0.67
N GLU A 114 -11.30 -16.06 -0.65
CA GLU A 114 -12.23 -16.99 -1.29
C GLU A 114 -12.47 -16.69 -2.78
N GLU A 115 -11.41 -16.29 -3.50
CA GLU A 115 -11.50 -15.96 -4.92
C GLU A 115 -12.53 -14.85 -5.17
N SER A 116 -12.52 -13.82 -4.33
CA SER A 116 -13.45 -12.70 -4.37
C SER A 116 -12.78 -11.36 -4.08
N PHE A 117 -13.24 -10.33 -4.78
CA PHE A 117 -12.92 -8.93 -4.49
C PHE A 117 -13.98 -8.22 -3.65
N SER A 118 -15.04 -8.92 -3.22
CA SER A 118 -16.23 -8.30 -2.59
C SER A 118 -15.94 -7.57 -1.27
N GLY A 119 -14.82 -7.86 -0.61
CA GLY A 119 -14.38 -7.15 0.59
C GLY A 119 -13.63 -5.83 0.31
N LEU A 120 -13.32 -5.50 -0.95
CA LEU A 120 -12.72 -4.21 -1.31
C LEU A 120 -13.80 -3.16 -1.59
N ASN A 121 -13.69 -2.02 -0.90
CA ASN A 121 -14.51 -0.86 -1.16
C ASN A 121 -13.81 0.09 -2.15
N ILE A 122 -14.04 -0.11 -3.45
CA ILE A 122 -13.44 0.70 -4.51
C ILE A 122 -14.27 1.96 -4.75
N LYS A 123 -13.62 3.13 -4.67
CA LYS A 123 -14.23 4.43 -4.93
C LYS A 123 -14.76 4.51 -6.36
N LYS A 124 -15.86 5.23 -6.55
CA LYS A 124 -16.59 5.28 -7.83
C LYS A 124 -15.71 5.72 -8.99
N GLU A 125 -14.85 6.70 -8.77
CA GLU A 125 -13.88 7.24 -9.72
C GLU A 125 -12.82 6.21 -10.15
N ASN A 126 -12.51 5.24 -9.29
CA ASN A 126 -11.51 4.21 -9.50
C ASN A 126 -12.10 2.91 -10.10
N GLN A 127 -13.43 2.76 -10.12
CA GLN A 127 -14.09 1.52 -10.53
C GLN A 127 -13.72 1.07 -11.95
N LYS A 128 -13.65 1.99 -12.90
CA LYS A 128 -13.31 1.64 -14.29
C LYS A 128 -11.94 0.97 -14.37
N ARG A 129 -10.92 1.60 -13.78
CA ARG A 129 -9.55 1.08 -13.80
C ARG A 129 -9.44 -0.21 -13.00
N PHE A 130 -10.12 -0.29 -11.86
CA PHE A 130 -10.18 -1.52 -11.07
C PHE A 130 -10.71 -2.70 -11.89
N GLU A 131 -11.83 -2.53 -12.60
CA GLU A 131 -12.40 -3.57 -13.44
C GLU A 131 -11.47 -4.02 -14.58
N GLU A 132 -10.70 -3.10 -15.17
CA GLU A 132 -9.69 -3.42 -16.19
C GLU A 132 -8.56 -4.32 -15.64
N LEU A 133 -8.19 -4.18 -14.36
CA LEU A 133 -7.06 -4.89 -13.75
C LEU A 133 -7.44 -6.24 -13.14
N LYS A 134 -8.72 -6.49 -12.83
CA LYS A 134 -9.17 -7.73 -12.17
C LYS A 134 -8.78 -8.97 -12.96
N ASP A 135 -8.96 -8.95 -14.26
CA ASP A 135 -8.62 -10.08 -15.12
C ASP A 135 -7.12 -10.39 -15.08
N TRP A 136 -6.27 -9.36 -15.01
CA TRP A 136 -4.83 -9.54 -14.88
C TRP A 136 -4.45 -10.07 -13.51
N ALA A 137 -5.10 -9.59 -12.45
CA ALA A 137 -4.87 -10.05 -11.08
C ALA A 137 -5.24 -11.53 -10.90
N ILE A 138 -6.36 -11.98 -11.47
CA ILE A 138 -6.78 -13.39 -11.42
C ILE A 138 -5.74 -14.27 -12.12
N ASN A 139 -5.23 -13.86 -13.28
CA ASN A 139 -4.28 -14.67 -14.05
C ASN A 139 -2.80 -14.47 -13.64
N TYR A 140 -2.52 -13.63 -12.64
CA TYR A 140 -1.14 -13.21 -12.33
C TYR A 140 -0.20 -14.39 -12.01
N PHE A 141 -0.67 -15.40 -11.27
CA PHE A 141 0.12 -16.58 -10.92
C PHE A 141 0.01 -17.75 -11.92
N GLU A 142 -0.87 -17.68 -12.92
CA GLU A 142 -0.98 -18.72 -13.95
C GLU A 142 0.14 -18.63 -15.01
N VAL A 143 0.83 -17.49 -15.06
CA VAL A 143 1.93 -17.23 -16.02
C VAL A 143 3.32 -17.40 -15.35
N GLY A 144 3.38 -18.04 -14.18
CA GLY A 144 4.61 -18.28 -13.39
C GLY A 144 5.27 -19.63 -13.65
#